data_AF-A0A427SVE7-F1
#
_entry.id   AF-A0A427SVE7-F1
#
_cell.length_a   1.000
_cell.length_b   1.000
_cell.length_c   1.000
_cell.angle_alpha   90.00
_cell.angle_beta   90.00
_cell.angle_gamma   90.00
#
_symmetry.space_group_name_H-M   'P 1'
#
loop_
_entity.id
_entity.type
_entity.pdbx_description
1 polymer ?
#
loop_
_entity_poly.entity_id
_entity_poly.type
_entity_poly.pdbx_seq_one_letter_code
_entity_poly.pdbx_strand_id
1 'polypeptide(L)'
;MKTLAYPLLLVAASAALAGCGGGDPAPAAPSATVPAAAAAESTAPGVPCGDVTGAGGAKTAVVAHGKVDCAAATKLLTDYFAKLTPAEANDADGPGPIVLDDWTCGSGANDPVTACSTEDGRQVEGTRG
;
A
#
# COMPACT_ATOMS: atom_id res chain seq x y z
N MET A 1 -34.28 2.96 -31.10
CA MET A 1 -33.94 2.87 -32.54
C MET A 1 -32.43 2.94 -32.66
N LYS A 2 -31.87 2.22 -33.63
CA LYS A 2 -30.54 1.58 -33.60
C LYS A 2 -29.70 2.08 -34.76
N THR A 3 -28.43 2.40 -34.51
CA THR A 3 -27.35 2.58 -35.50
C THR A 3 -26.04 2.30 -34.74
N LEU A 4 -25.42 1.11 -34.86
CA LEU A 4 -24.47 0.68 -35.91
C LEU A 4 -23.27 1.66 -36.02
N ALA A 5 -21.99 1.31 -36.10
CA ALA A 5 -21.15 0.13 -35.91
C ALA A 5 -19.71 0.66 -36.10
N TYR A 6 -18.74 0.17 -35.32
CA TYR A 6 -17.27 0.21 -35.60
C TYR A 6 -16.97 -0.42 -36.99
N PRO A 7 -15.74 -0.41 -37.60
CA PRO A 7 -14.40 0.04 -37.16
C PRO A 7 -13.59 0.70 -38.33
N LEU A 8 -12.25 0.66 -38.30
CA LEU A 8 -11.27 0.88 -39.41
C LEU A 8 -10.74 2.30 -39.61
N LEU A 9 -9.67 2.64 -38.87
CA LEU A 9 -8.59 3.47 -39.42
C LEU A 9 -7.26 2.73 -39.24
N LEU A 10 -6.95 1.92 -40.25
CA LEU A 10 -5.61 1.46 -40.61
C LEU A 10 -4.95 2.56 -41.47
N VAL A 11 -3.92 3.20 -40.93
CA VAL A 11 -2.90 3.95 -41.70
C VAL A 11 -1.57 3.54 -41.07
N ALA A 12 -0.91 2.51 -41.60
CA ALA A 12 0.07 2.58 -42.69
C ALA A 12 1.32 3.41 -42.34
N ALA A 13 2.32 2.68 -41.84
CA ALA A 13 3.75 2.74 -42.15
C ALA A 13 4.41 4.11 -42.44
N SER A 14 5.36 4.46 -41.58
CA SER A 14 6.54 5.23 -41.96
C SER A 14 7.76 4.59 -41.29
N ALA A 15 8.50 3.82 -42.07
CA ALA A 15 9.80 3.28 -41.70
C ALA A 15 10.92 4.24 -42.16
N ALA A 16 12.01 4.20 -41.40
CA ALA A 16 13.38 4.62 -41.72
C ALA A 16 13.75 6.12 -41.56
N LEU A 17 14.38 6.41 -40.43
CA LEU A 17 15.67 7.11 -40.41
C LEU A 17 16.63 6.30 -39.53
N ALA A 18 17.60 5.68 -40.18
CA ALA A 18 18.72 4.99 -39.56
C ALA A 18 19.61 6.01 -38.83
N GLY A 19 19.72 5.86 -37.51
CA GLY A 19 20.79 6.43 -36.69
C GLY A 19 21.45 5.27 -35.95
N CYS A 20 22.66 4.90 -36.38
CA CYS A 20 23.46 3.82 -35.82
C CYS A 20 24.24 4.37 -34.61
N GLY A 21 23.85 3.98 -33.40
CA GLY A 21 24.55 4.30 -32.16
C GLY A 21 24.20 3.25 -31.11
N GLY A 22 25.17 2.42 -30.76
CA GLY A 22 24.97 1.14 -30.11
C GLY A 22 24.42 1.16 -28.68
N GLY A 23 23.99 -0.04 -28.27
CA GLY A 23 23.58 -0.36 -26.91
C GLY A 23 22.27 -1.14 -26.92
N ASP A 24 22.37 -2.46 -26.97
CA ASP A 24 21.27 -3.33 -26.54
C ASP A 24 21.05 -3.11 -25.04
N PRO A 25 19.80 -2.88 -24.62
CA PRO A 25 19.35 -3.66 -23.49
C PRO A 25 18.09 -4.44 -23.86
N ALA A 26 18.15 -5.73 -23.52
CA ALA A 26 17.05 -6.67 -23.34
C ALA A 26 15.74 -5.98 -22.91
N PRO A 27 14.58 -6.51 -23.34
CA PRO A 27 13.29 -5.96 -22.94
C PRO A 27 13.18 -6.03 -21.42
N ALA A 28 13.23 -4.87 -20.77
CA ALA A 28 12.75 -4.74 -19.42
C ALA A 28 11.28 -5.18 -19.46
N ALA A 29 11.01 -6.31 -18.81
CA ALA A 29 9.65 -6.67 -18.41
C ALA A 29 8.99 -5.42 -17.82
N PRO A 30 7.69 -5.20 -18.03
CA PRO A 30 7.01 -4.10 -17.37
C PRO A 30 7.29 -4.28 -15.88
N SER A 31 8.16 -3.43 -15.32
CA SER A 31 8.16 -3.18 -13.90
C SER A 31 6.73 -2.80 -13.64
N ALA A 32 5.97 -3.72 -13.04
CA ALA A 32 4.78 -3.35 -12.33
C ALA A 32 5.28 -2.27 -11.38
N THR A 33 5.06 -1.01 -11.74
CA THR A 33 5.05 0.08 -10.80
C THR A 33 3.85 -0.27 -9.93
N VAL A 34 4.08 -1.20 -8.99
CA VAL A 34 3.27 -1.26 -7.79
C VAL A 34 3.29 0.19 -7.33
N PRO A 35 2.14 0.86 -7.21
CA PRO A 35 2.15 2.16 -6.60
C PRO A 35 2.90 1.95 -5.29
N ALA A 36 4.04 2.61 -5.14
CA ALA A 36 4.61 2.84 -3.83
C ALA A 36 3.42 3.27 -2.98
N ALA A 37 3.19 2.64 -1.85
CA ALA A 37 2.20 3.08 -0.90
C ALA A 37 2.61 4.46 -0.35
N ALA A 38 2.53 5.49 -1.20
CA ALA A 38 2.28 6.85 -0.81
C ALA A 38 0.75 6.88 -0.62
N ALA A 39 0.22 7.03 0.59
CA ALA A 39 0.65 8.01 1.57
C ALA A 39 0.80 7.44 2.99
N ALA A 40 1.99 7.61 3.57
CA ALA A 40 2.10 7.82 4.99
C ALA A 40 1.74 9.28 5.30
N GLU A 41 0.44 9.59 5.38
CA GLU A 41 -0.04 10.78 6.07
C GLU A 41 -1.40 10.47 6.74
N SER A 42 -1.36 10.00 7.99
CA SER A 42 -2.13 10.66 9.03
C SER A 42 -1.42 10.59 10.40
N THR A 43 -1.64 11.64 11.17
CA THR A 43 -1.25 11.86 12.57
C THR A 43 -2.42 12.57 13.27
N ALA A 44 -3.63 12.32 12.78
CA ALA A 44 -4.85 12.99 13.21
C ALA A 44 -5.20 12.63 14.66
N PRO A 45 -5.88 13.51 15.42
CA PRO A 45 -6.50 13.17 16.68
C PRO A 45 -7.68 12.21 16.43
N GLY A 46 -7.35 10.95 16.18
CA GLY A 46 -8.29 9.85 16.04
C GLY A 46 -8.77 9.34 17.39
N VAL A 47 -9.68 8.37 17.37
CA VAL A 47 -10.21 7.75 18.60
C VAL A 47 -9.24 6.68 19.08
N PRO A 48 -8.62 6.81 20.28
CA PRO A 48 -7.78 5.75 20.83
C PRO A 48 -8.65 4.57 21.25
N CYS A 49 -8.30 3.38 20.77
CA CYS A 49 -9.07 2.16 20.89
C CYS A 49 -8.42 1.10 21.80
N GLY A 50 -7.23 1.37 22.32
CA GLY A 50 -6.48 0.51 23.23
C GLY A 50 -5.13 0.08 22.66
N ASP A 51 -4.34 -0.62 23.47
CA ASP A 51 -2.98 -1.01 23.12
C ASP A 51 -2.91 -2.39 22.44
N VAL A 52 -1.95 -2.53 21.54
CA VAL A 52 -1.57 -3.75 20.82
C VAL A 52 -0.06 -3.94 20.91
N THR A 53 0.40 -5.19 20.85
CA THR A 53 1.84 -5.50 20.77
C THR A 53 2.25 -5.55 19.32
N GLY A 54 3.14 -4.64 18.91
CA GLY A 54 3.66 -4.58 17.54
C GLY A 54 5.13 -4.95 17.39
N ALA A 55 5.57 -5.04 16.15
CA ALA A 55 6.99 -5.09 15.81
C ALA A 55 7.67 -3.81 16.33
N GLY A 56 8.61 -3.95 17.27
CA GLY A 56 9.30 -2.83 17.91
C GLY A 56 8.68 -2.31 19.22
N GLY A 57 7.61 -2.93 19.73
CA GLY A 57 7.04 -2.65 21.05
C GLY A 57 5.53 -2.44 21.06
N ALA A 58 5.00 -2.04 22.22
CA ALA A 58 3.59 -1.70 22.37
C ALA A 58 3.23 -0.46 21.52
N LYS A 59 2.06 -0.51 20.89
CA LYS A 59 1.47 0.57 20.09
C LYS A 59 0.02 0.75 20.50
N THR A 60 -0.48 1.98 20.50
CA THR A 60 -1.88 2.29 20.70
C THR A 60 -2.60 2.27 19.35
N ALA A 61 -3.68 1.50 19.26
CA ALA A 61 -4.58 1.49 18.12
C ALA A 61 -5.43 2.77 18.12
N VAL A 62 -5.49 3.44 16.98
CA VAL A 62 -6.21 4.70 16.77
C VAL A 62 -7.05 4.57 15.51
N VAL A 63 -8.34 4.88 15.59
CA VAL A 63 -9.18 5.05 14.39
C VAL A 63 -8.98 6.48 13.90
N ALA A 64 -8.18 6.65 12.85
CA ALA A 64 -7.81 7.95 12.30
C ALA A 64 -8.88 8.50 11.34
N HIS A 65 -9.55 7.63 10.57
CA HIS A 65 -10.60 8.05 9.64
C HIS A 65 -11.64 6.95 9.38
N GLY A 66 -12.87 7.38 9.07
CA GLY A 66 -14.01 6.49 8.83
C GLY A 66 -14.63 5.92 10.11
N LYS A 67 -15.62 5.03 9.95
CA LYS A 67 -16.27 4.32 11.06
C LYS A 67 -15.69 2.92 11.17
N VAL A 68 -14.86 2.71 12.19
CA VAL A 68 -14.28 1.41 12.53
C VAL A 68 -14.52 1.17 14.00
N ASP A 69 -14.98 -0.02 14.36
CA ASP A 69 -15.19 -0.39 15.75
C ASP A 69 -13.82 -0.57 16.45
N CYS A 70 -13.69 -0.13 17.70
CA CYS A 70 -12.40 -0.21 18.40
C CYS A 70 -11.91 -1.66 18.58
N ALA A 71 -12.82 -2.62 18.75
CA ALA A 71 -12.46 -4.04 18.78
C ALA A 71 -11.94 -4.51 17.40
N ALA A 72 -12.51 -3.98 16.31
CA ALA A 72 -12.04 -4.29 14.96
C ALA A 72 -10.67 -3.65 14.66
N ALA A 73 -10.45 -2.39 15.10
CA ALA A 73 -9.19 -1.69 14.92
C ALA A 73 -8.02 -2.37 15.65
N THR A 74 -8.23 -2.74 16.92
CA THR A 74 -7.23 -3.48 17.71
C THR A 74 -6.97 -4.88 17.14
N LYS A 75 -8.02 -5.60 16.72
CA LYS A 75 -7.87 -6.89 16.05
C LYS A 75 -7.09 -6.77 14.74
N LEU A 76 -7.40 -5.78 13.90
CA LEU A 76 -6.73 -5.56 12.62
C LEU A 76 -5.22 -5.39 12.80
N LEU A 77 -4.80 -4.52 13.72
CA LEU A 77 -3.37 -4.31 14.00
C LEU A 77 -2.74 -5.56 14.61
N THR A 78 -3.44 -6.26 15.49
CA THR A 78 -2.96 -7.54 16.05
C THR A 78 -2.71 -8.57 14.96
N ASP A 79 -3.66 -8.72 14.02
CA ASP A 79 -3.54 -9.65 12.89
C ASP A 79 -2.38 -9.25 11.96
N TYR A 80 -2.19 -7.94 11.73
CA TYR A 80 -1.05 -7.42 10.96
C TYR A 80 0.28 -7.84 11.59
N PHE A 81 0.47 -7.54 12.88
CA PHE A 81 1.72 -7.88 13.56
C PHE A 81 1.92 -9.39 13.72
N ALA A 82 0.84 -10.17 13.82
CA ALA A 82 0.92 -11.63 13.85
C ALA A 82 1.33 -12.24 12.51
N LYS A 83 1.08 -11.55 11.39
CA LYS A 83 1.52 -12.00 10.05
C LYS A 83 2.96 -11.65 9.73
N LEU A 84 3.55 -10.66 10.39
CA LEU A 84 4.93 -10.27 10.15
C LEU A 84 5.87 -11.39 10.58
N THR A 85 6.72 -11.81 9.65
CA THR A 85 7.88 -12.62 9.98
C THR A 85 8.93 -11.79 10.71
N PRO A 86 9.84 -12.43 11.47
CA PRO A 86 10.96 -11.71 12.08
C PRO A 86 11.83 -10.98 11.06
N ALA A 87 11.93 -11.47 9.82
CA ALA A 87 12.70 -10.81 8.76
C ALA A 87 12.02 -9.50 8.34
N GLU A 88 10.72 -9.52 8.05
CA GLU A 88 9.96 -8.32 7.66
C GLU A 88 9.89 -7.28 8.78
N ALA A 89 9.79 -7.71 10.03
CA ALA A 89 9.78 -6.83 11.19
C ALA A 89 11.11 -6.07 11.41
N ASN A 90 12.22 -6.61 10.91
CA ASN A 90 13.56 -6.03 11.02
C ASN A 90 14.08 -5.50 9.67
N ASP A 91 13.21 -5.45 8.66
CA ASP A 91 13.59 -5.01 7.33
C ASP A 91 13.93 -3.51 7.31
N ALA A 92 14.93 -3.15 6.50
CA ALA A 92 15.45 -1.78 6.40
C ALA A 92 14.53 -0.85 5.60
N ASP A 93 13.61 -1.39 4.81
CA ASP A 93 12.53 -0.67 4.14
C ASP A 93 11.25 -0.64 5.00
N GLY A 94 11.18 -1.52 6.00
CA GLY A 94 10.11 -1.61 6.98
C GLY A 94 9.14 -2.76 6.73
N PRO A 95 8.27 -3.07 7.71
CA PRO A 95 7.28 -4.11 7.55
C PRO A 95 6.30 -3.71 6.45
N GLY A 96 6.42 -4.42 5.32
CA GLY A 96 5.81 -4.05 4.04
C GLY A 96 4.27 -4.02 4.05
N PRO A 97 3.66 -3.61 2.93
CA PRO A 97 2.21 -3.65 2.81
C PRO A 97 1.71 -5.10 2.86
N ILE A 98 1.02 -5.45 3.94
CA ILE A 98 0.31 -6.71 4.12
C ILE A 98 -1.18 -6.46 3.90
N VAL A 99 -1.76 -7.29 3.03
CA VAL A 99 -3.21 -7.30 2.80
C VAL A 99 -3.89 -8.22 3.82
N LEU A 100 -4.86 -7.65 4.54
CA LEU A 100 -5.74 -8.29 5.50
C LEU A 100 -7.18 -8.04 5.08
N ASP A 101 -7.79 -8.99 4.37
CA ASP A 101 -9.10 -8.80 3.75
C ASP A 101 -9.11 -7.54 2.87
N ASP A 102 -9.96 -6.57 3.15
CA ASP A 102 -10.05 -5.29 2.42
C ASP A 102 -9.04 -4.22 2.91
N TRP A 103 -8.19 -4.54 3.89
CA TRP A 103 -7.21 -3.63 4.48
C TRP A 103 -5.82 -3.86 3.92
N THR A 104 -5.12 -2.77 3.63
CA THR A 104 -3.68 -2.78 3.37
C THR A 104 -2.98 -2.08 4.52
N CYS A 105 -2.15 -2.82 5.24
CA CYS A 105 -1.40 -2.37 6.41
C CYS A 105 0.09 -2.34 6.13
N GLY A 106 0.79 -1.30 6.52
CA GLY A 106 2.25 -1.23 6.37
C GLY A 106 2.85 -0.22 7.33
N SER A 107 4.16 -0.30 7.53
CA SER A 107 4.93 0.72 8.25
C SER A 107 6.28 0.89 7.58
N GLY A 108 6.84 2.11 7.62
CA GLY A 108 8.24 2.30 7.24
C GLY A 108 9.19 1.65 8.24
N ALA A 109 10.47 1.56 7.88
CA ALA A 109 11.50 1.05 8.78
C ALA A 109 11.61 1.90 10.05
N ASN A 110 11.48 1.25 11.21
CA ASN A 110 11.45 1.89 12.52
C ASN A 110 10.36 2.97 12.67
N ASP A 111 9.32 2.94 11.83
CA ASP A 111 8.30 3.97 11.85
C ASP A 111 7.49 3.89 13.16
N PRO A 112 7.34 5.02 13.89
CA PRO A 112 6.51 5.06 15.09
C PRO A 112 5.05 4.72 14.78
N VAL A 113 4.62 4.86 13.53
CA VAL A 113 3.25 4.64 13.08
C VAL A 113 3.17 3.44 12.15
N THR A 114 2.21 2.56 12.43
CA THR A 114 1.74 1.54 11.50
C THR A 114 0.42 2.01 10.93
N ALA A 115 0.28 2.09 9.61
CA ALA A 115 -0.94 2.57 8.98
C ALA A 115 -1.65 1.44 8.24
N CYS A 116 -2.94 1.28 8.52
CA CYS A 116 -3.86 0.39 7.81
C CYS A 116 -4.95 1.23 7.15
N SER A 117 -5.18 0.99 5.85
CA SER A 117 -6.22 1.70 5.10
C SER A 117 -7.00 0.76 4.18
N THR A 118 -8.22 1.16 3.83
CA THR A 118 -9.05 0.49 2.81
C THR A 118 -9.28 1.44 1.64
N GLU A 119 -9.59 0.91 0.46
CA GLU A 119 -9.89 1.73 -0.73
C GLU A 119 -11.11 2.67 -0.52
N ASP A 120 -12.03 2.29 0.37
CA ASP A 120 -13.19 3.10 0.76
C ASP A 120 -12.83 4.28 1.69
N GLY A 121 -11.55 4.42 2.07
CA GLY A 121 -11.04 5.57 2.83
C GLY A 121 -11.12 5.43 4.35
N ARG A 122 -11.42 4.23 4.89
CA ARG A 122 -11.26 3.95 6.33
C ARG A 122 -9.77 3.83 6.68
N GLN A 123 -9.37 4.35 7.84
CA GLN A 123 -7.97 4.36 8.30
C GLN A 123 -7.86 4.03 9.78
N VAL A 124 -6.96 3.10 10.10
CA VAL A 124 -6.57 2.71 11.46
C VAL A 124 -5.05 2.82 11.57
N GLU A 125 -4.57 3.36 12.67
CA GLU A 125 -3.15 3.58 12.92
C GLU A 125 -2.73 2.93 14.23
N GLY A 126 -1.53 2.35 14.26
CA GLY A 126 -0.85 1.88 15.46
C GLY A 126 0.30 2.81 15.79
N THR A 127 0.12 3.69 16.77
CA THR A 127 1.10 4.71 17.15
C THR A 127 1.85 4.30 18.42
N ARG A 128 3.16 4.59 18.51
CA ARG A 128 3.89 4.42 19.76
C ARG A 128 3.48 5.55 20.72
N GLY A 129 3.00 5.18 21.91
CA GLY A 129 2.72 6.11 23.00
C GLY A 129 3.96 6.72 23.64
#